data_AF-A0A5C0UES2-F1
#
_entry.id   AF-A0A5C0UES2-F1
#
_cell.length_a   1.000
_cell.length_b   1.000
_cell.length_c   1.000
_cell.angle_alpha   90.00
_cell.angle_beta   90.00
_cell.angle_gamma   90.00
#
_symmetry.space_group_name_H-M   'P 1'
#
loop_
_entity.id
_entity.type
_entity.pdbx_description
1 polymer ?
#
loop_
_entity_poly.entity_id
_entity_poly.type
_entity_poly.pdbx_seq_one_letter_code
_entity_poly.pdbx_strand_id
1 'polypeptide(L)'
;MFCKIKKTRNLIAVFILLSIGFLCFQVNKEYVLKNESGSLSTKITKPIMIIFSEIKKNSLPSEQNIVAMYMLSQAHALFGKDVKIAMVLNVDSDSDESQILYLLNLMQKRYKFNFGFEVYLDKNNKFAKKFRIRQKPTVVLMKNNKVQYKTQDFKFQWFGVDGIKLINEYLGIAVGL
;
A
#
# COMPACT_ATOMS: atom_id res chain seq x y z
N MET A 1 12.30 -39.00 48.78
CA MET A 1 11.19 -38.81 47.82
C MET A 1 11.27 -37.37 47.27
N PHE A 2 12.16 -37.12 46.30
CA PHE A 2 12.36 -35.79 45.71
C PHE A 2 12.51 -35.93 44.20
N CYS A 3 11.39 -35.97 43.49
CA CYS A 3 11.41 -35.97 42.03
C CYS A 3 10.13 -35.31 41.52
N LYS A 4 10.08 -33.97 41.46
CA LYS A 4 9.00 -33.26 40.74
C LYS A 4 9.21 -31.76 40.48
N ILE A 5 10.44 -31.24 40.36
CA ILE A 5 10.64 -29.79 40.05
C ILE A 5 11.77 -29.54 39.05
N LYS A 6 11.83 -30.32 37.95
CA LYS A 6 12.70 -29.98 36.80
C LYS A 6 11.95 -29.84 35.46
N LYS A 7 10.77 -30.45 35.31
CA LYS A 7 10.00 -30.41 34.03
C LYS A 7 9.29 -29.06 33.77
N THR A 8 9.01 -28.25 34.79
CA THR A 8 8.25 -27.00 34.64
C THR A 8 9.07 -25.83 34.07
N ARG A 9 10.38 -25.77 34.32
CA ARG A 9 11.23 -24.67 33.80
C ARG A 9 11.45 -24.75 32.28
N ASN A 10 11.55 -25.96 31.72
CA ASN A 10 11.66 -26.14 30.27
C ASN A 10 10.36 -25.78 29.54
N LEU A 11 9.19 -26.02 30.17
CA LEU A 11 7.89 -25.73 29.55
C LEU A 11 7.63 -24.23 29.44
N ILE A 12 8.02 -23.46 30.47
CA ILE A 12 7.90 -21.99 30.46
C ILE A 12 8.86 -21.37 29.43
N ALA A 13 10.11 -21.88 29.32
CA ALA A 13 11.05 -21.41 28.31
C ALA A 13 10.55 -21.67 26.88
N VAL A 14 9.93 -22.83 26.62
CA VAL A 14 9.33 -23.16 25.32
C VAL A 14 8.13 -22.25 25.02
N PHE A 15 7.27 -21.95 26.01
CA PHE A 15 6.15 -21.02 25.84
C PHE A 15 6.62 -19.58 25.56
N ILE A 16 7.66 -19.11 26.24
CA ILE A 16 8.24 -17.78 25.99
C ILE A 16 8.90 -17.72 24.60
N LEU A 17 9.65 -18.76 24.20
CA LEU A 17 10.23 -18.86 22.86
C LEU A 17 9.16 -18.93 21.75
N LEU A 18 8.06 -19.65 21.96
CA LEU A 18 6.92 -19.68 21.04
C LEU A 18 6.21 -18.33 20.97
N SER A 19 6.07 -17.62 22.10
CA SER A 19 5.41 -16.29 22.16
C SER A 19 6.26 -15.21 21.47
N ILE A 20 7.58 -15.24 21.65
CA ILE A 20 8.52 -14.33 20.97
C ILE A 20 8.60 -14.67 19.46
N GLY A 21 8.60 -15.96 19.10
CA GLY A 21 8.53 -16.41 17.71
C GLY A 21 7.21 -16.02 17.03
N PHE A 22 6.09 -16.07 17.75
CA PHE A 22 4.77 -15.69 17.26
C PHE A 22 4.61 -14.16 17.13
N LEU A 23 5.23 -13.38 18.01
CA LEU A 23 5.26 -11.91 17.92
C LEU A 23 6.20 -11.40 16.81
N CYS A 24 7.22 -12.16 16.41
CA CYS A 24 8.05 -11.88 15.24
C CYS A 24 7.41 -12.30 13.91
N PHE A 25 6.39 -13.16 13.93
CA PHE A 25 5.48 -13.33 12.80
C PHE A 25 4.50 -12.14 12.79
N GLN A 26 5.02 -10.96 12.44
CA GLN A 26 4.18 -9.93 11.85
C GLN A 26 3.42 -10.59 10.71
N VAL A 27 2.12 -10.79 10.91
CA VAL A 27 1.18 -11.21 9.89
C VAL A 27 1.28 -10.14 8.80
N ASN A 28 2.10 -10.42 7.79
CA ASN A 28 2.11 -9.65 6.55
C ASN A 28 0.70 -9.83 5.99
N LYS A 29 -0.13 -8.80 6.12
CA LYS A 29 -1.47 -8.81 5.52
C LYS A 29 -1.29 -9.07 4.03
N GLU A 30 -1.92 -10.14 3.55
CA GLU A 30 -1.99 -10.42 2.12
C GLU A 30 -2.79 -9.32 1.42
N TYR A 31 -2.51 -9.10 0.14
CA TYR A 31 -3.26 -8.11 -0.63
C TYR A 31 -4.70 -8.55 -0.80
N VAL A 32 -5.59 -7.59 -0.62
CA VAL A 32 -6.97 -7.71 -1.08
C VAL A 32 -7.11 -6.83 -2.31
N LEU A 33 -7.25 -7.46 -3.48
CA LEU A 33 -7.55 -6.75 -4.72
C LEU A 33 -9.00 -6.27 -4.67
N LYS A 34 -9.18 -4.97 -4.93
CA LYS A 34 -10.50 -4.38 -5.12
C LYS A 34 -10.72 -4.16 -6.62
N ASN A 35 -11.86 -4.58 -7.12
CA ASN A 35 -12.24 -4.38 -8.51
C ASN A 35 -12.82 -2.97 -8.75
N GLU A 36 -13.13 -2.67 -10.01
CA GLU A 36 -13.69 -1.37 -10.45
C GLU A 36 -15.13 -1.08 -9.97
N SER A 37 -15.80 -2.07 -9.37
CA SER A 37 -17.05 -1.87 -8.65
C SER A 37 -16.83 -1.44 -7.19
N GLY A 38 -15.61 -1.58 -6.67
CA GLY A 38 -15.17 -0.95 -5.44
C GLY A 38 -15.26 0.58 -5.56
N SER A 39 -15.98 1.22 -4.64
CA SER A 39 -16.08 2.67 -4.66
C SER A 39 -14.80 3.29 -4.09
N LEU A 40 -14.10 4.09 -4.91
CA LEU A 40 -13.06 5.01 -4.44
C LEU A 40 -13.66 6.27 -3.76
N SER A 41 -14.98 6.29 -3.51
CA SER A 41 -15.76 7.38 -2.89
C SER A 41 -17.20 6.86 -2.67
N THR A 42 -17.81 6.96 -1.49
CA THR A 42 -18.75 8.07 -1.19
C THR A 42 -18.91 8.45 0.30
N LYS A 43 -18.25 7.77 1.24
CA LYS A 43 -18.24 8.14 2.68
C LYS A 43 -16.83 8.41 3.22
N ILE A 44 -15.92 8.86 2.36
CA ILE A 44 -14.52 9.03 2.75
C ILE A 44 -14.38 10.37 3.47
N THR A 45 -14.43 10.32 4.80
CA THR A 45 -14.13 11.45 5.68
C THR A 45 -12.64 11.80 5.71
N LYS A 46 -11.77 10.84 5.35
CA LYS A 46 -10.32 11.00 5.35
C LYS A 46 -9.78 11.50 3.99
N PRO A 47 -8.75 12.35 3.98
CA PRO A 47 -7.96 12.61 2.78
C PRO A 47 -7.41 11.31 2.17
N ILE A 48 -7.12 11.31 0.86
CA ILE A 48 -6.61 10.15 0.13
C ILE A 48 -5.39 10.54 -0.69
N MET A 49 -4.36 9.69 -0.67
CA MET A 49 -3.27 9.68 -1.64
C MET A 49 -3.41 8.45 -2.54
N ILE A 50 -3.44 8.67 -3.85
CA ILE A 50 -3.60 7.62 -4.86
C ILE A 50 -2.40 7.66 -5.79
N ILE A 51 -1.79 6.50 -6.07
CA ILE A 51 -0.84 6.37 -7.17
C ILE A 51 -1.47 5.52 -8.27
N PHE A 52 -1.60 6.10 -9.45
CA PHE A 52 -1.95 5.40 -10.68
C PHE A 52 -0.68 4.80 -11.26
N SER A 53 -0.71 3.51 -11.56
CA SER A 53 0.38 2.77 -12.18
C SER A 53 -0.18 1.78 -13.22
N GLU A 54 0.68 1.12 -13.98
CA GLU A 54 0.29 0.18 -15.02
C GLU A 54 1.19 -1.05 -15.00
N ILE A 55 0.59 -2.24 -15.14
CA ILE A 55 1.30 -3.49 -15.41
C ILE A 55 0.68 -4.09 -16.66
N LYS A 56 1.50 -4.34 -17.68
CA LYS A 56 1.06 -4.99 -18.91
C LYS A 56 1.00 -6.51 -18.69
N LYS A 57 0.05 -7.17 -19.33
CA LYS A 57 -0.04 -8.63 -19.35
C LYS A 57 1.27 -9.25 -19.83
N ASN A 58 1.67 -10.36 -19.22
CA ASN A 58 2.90 -11.10 -19.51
C ASN A 58 4.19 -10.27 -19.33
N SER A 59 4.14 -9.11 -18.68
CA SER A 59 5.34 -8.33 -18.35
C SER A 59 5.69 -8.50 -16.88
N LEU A 60 6.99 -8.52 -16.60
CA LEU A 60 7.45 -8.34 -15.22
C LEU A 60 7.14 -6.91 -14.75
N PRO A 61 6.89 -6.71 -13.45
CA PRO A 61 6.74 -5.37 -12.90
C PRO A 61 7.95 -4.49 -13.26
N SER A 62 7.68 -3.33 -13.82
CA SER A 62 8.71 -2.35 -14.15
C SER A 62 9.32 -1.73 -12.88
N GLU A 63 10.48 -1.10 -13.03
CA GLU A 63 11.10 -0.30 -11.95
C GLU A 63 10.13 0.75 -11.39
N GLN A 64 9.32 1.38 -12.25
CA GLN A 64 8.32 2.36 -11.83
C GLN A 64 7.24 1.74 -10.92
N ASN A 65 6.85 0.47 -11.16
CA ASN A 65 5.91 -0.23 -10.29
C ASN A 65 6.54 -0.51 -8.92
N ILE A 66 7.81 -0.93 -8.89
CA ILE A 66 8.55 -1.19 -7.65
C ILE A 66 8.64 0.09 -6.81
N VAL A 67 9.05 1.20 -7.44
CA VAL A 67 9.15 2.49 -6.77
C VAL A 67 7.77 2.99 -6.31
N ALA A 68 6.69 2.75 -7.07
CA ALA A 68 5.31 3.11 -6.66
C ALA A 68 4.88 2.37 -5.40
N MET A 69 5.17 1.09 -5.32
CA MET A 69 4.82 0.29 -4.15
C MET A 69 5.67 0.67 -2.94
N TYR A 70 6.97 0.93 -3.14
CA TYR A 70 7.83 1.47 -2.08
C TYR A 70 7.30 2.80 -1.56
N MET A 71 6.95 3.72 -2.45
CA MET A 71 6.40 5.01 -2.06
C MET A 71 5.10 4.86 -1.26
N LEU A 72 4.16 4.03 -1.72
CA LEU A 72 2.91 3.81 -1.01
C LEU A 72 3.13 3.16 0.36
N SER A 73 4.10 2.26 0.49
CA SER A 73 4.50 1.68 1.78
C SER A 73 4.99 2.76 2.75
N GLN A 74 5.85 3.67 2.30
CA GLN A 74 6.34 4.78 3.12
C GLN A 74 5.22 5.77 3.47
N ALA A 75 4.37 6.11 2.50
CA ALA A 75 3.20 6.95 2.73
C ALA A 75 2.25 6.33 3.76
N HIS A 76 2.04 5.02 3.70
CA HIS A 76 1.21 4.32 4.66
C HIS A 76 1.82 4.33 6.07
N ALA A 77 3.14 4.11 6.19
CA ALA A 77 3.83 4.16 7.47
C ALA A 77 3.73 5.54 8.14
N LEU A 78 3.86 6.62 7.36
CA LEU A 78 3.85 7.99 7.87
C LEU A 78 2.43 8.54 8.08
N PHE A 79 1.55 8.33 7.11
CA PHE A 79 0.26 9.01 7.03
C PHE A 79 -0.95 8.07 7.14
N GLY A 80 -0.77 6.76 7.21
CA GLY A 80 -1.88 5.78 7.13
C GLY A 80 -2.96 5.92 8.21
N LYS A 81 -2.67 6.61 9.32
CA LYS A 81 -3.65 6.94 10.36
C LYS A 81 -4.64 8.01 9.89
N ASP A 82 -4.15 9.03 9.19
CA ASP A 82 -4.91 10.23 8.83
C ASP A 82 -5.32 10.25 7.35
N VAL A 83 -4.56 9.56 6.50
CA VAL A 83 -4.72 9.51 5.05
C VAL A 83 -4.97 8.09 4.60
N LYS A 84 -5.98 7.92 3.76
CA LYS A 84 -6.16 6.68 3.04
C LYS A 84 -5.14 6.60 1.90
N ILE A 85 -4.33 5.54 1.90
CA ILE A 85 -3.33 5.31 0.87
C ILE A 85 -3.85 4.22 -0.09
N ALA A 86 -3.79 4.49 -1.39
CA ALA A 86 -4.28 3.56 -2.40
C ALA A 86 -3.41 3.53 -3.67
N MET A 87 -3.35 2.36 -4.30
CA MET A 87 -2.84 2.17 -5.65
C MET A 87 -4.00 1.91 -6.59
N VAL A 88 -4.00 2.53 -7.75
CA VAL A 88 -4.84 2.14 -8.88
C VAL A 88 -3.93 1.54 -9.93
N LEU A 89 -4.06 0.25 -10.16
CA LEU A 89 -3.25 -0.50 -11.08
C LEU A 89 -4.04 -0.77 -12.37
N ASN A 90 -3.66 -0.07 -13.43
CA ASN A 90 -4.15 -0.33 -14.77
C ASN A 90 -3.56 -1.64 -15.26
N VAL A 91 -4.44 -2.53 -15.73
CA VAL A 91 -4.08 -3.84 -16.27
C VAL A 91 -4.91 -4.09 -17.51
N ASP A 92 -4.47 -5.01 -18.38
CA ASP A 92 -5.26 -5.38 -19.55
C ASP A 92 -6.59 -6.01 -19.13
N SER A 93 -7.66 -5.78 -19.91
CA SER A 93 -9.04 -6.15 -19.52
C SER A 93 -9.24 -7.65 -19.32
N ASP A 94 -8.45 -8.46 -20.00
CA ASP A 94 -8.43 -9.92 -19.96
C ASP A 94 -7.40 -10.49 -18.94
N SER A 95 -6.78 -9.63 -18.12
CA SER A 95 -5.82 -10.04 -17.10
C SER A 95 -6.49 -10.85 -15.99
N ASP A 96 -5.90 -11.99 -15.66
CA ASP A 96 -6.27 -12.83 -14.52
C ASP A 96 -5.83 -12.17 -13.19
N GLU A 97 -6.79 -11.95 -12.30
CA GLU A 97 -6.55 -11.30 -10.99
C GLU A 97 -5.60 -12.12 -10.12
N SER A 98 -5.63 -13.45 -10.26
CA SER A 98 -4.74 -14.36 -9.52
C SER A 98 -3.29 -14.15 -9.90
N GLN A 99 -3.01 -13.89 -11.18
CA GLN A 99 -1.66 -13.61 -11.68
C GLN A 99 -1.16 -12.25 -11.17
N ILE A 100 -2.02 -11.23 -11.19
CA ILE A 100 -1.68 -9.91 -10.65
C ILE A 100 -1.40 -9.99 -9.15
N LEU A 101 -2.25 -10.71 -8.40
CA LEU A 101 -2.06 -10.94 -6.97
C LEU A 101 -0.74 -11.65 -6.69
N TYR A 102 -0.42 -12.70 -7.46
CA TYR A 102 0.84 -13.41 -7.36
C TYR A 102 2.05 -12.50 -7.58
N LEU A 103 2.01 -11.64 -8.62
CA LEU A 103 3.09 -10.68 -8.90
C LEU A 103 3.28 -9.68 -7.76
N LEU A 104 2.18 -9.13 -7.22
CA LEU A 104 2.21 -8.19 -6.10
C LEU A 104 2.76 -8.84 -4.82
N ASN A 105 2.36 -10.07 -4.52
CA ASN A 105 2.89 -10.87 -3.41
C ASN A 105 4.39 -11.16 -3.58
N LEU A 106 4.83 -11.48 -4.80
CA LEU A 106 6.23 -11.73 -5.10
C LEU A 106 7.07 -10.47 -4.89
N MET A 107 6.57 -9.30 -5.32
CA MET A 107 7.20 -8.00 -5.06
C MET A 107 7.25 -7.69 -3.57
N GLN A 108 6.17 -7.91 -2.84
CA GLN A 108 6.12 -7.74 -1.39
C GLN A 108 7.20 -8.56 -0.69
N LYS A 109 7.28 -9.85 -1.01
CA LYS A 109 8.25 -10.76 -0.39
C LYS A 109 9.69 -10.39 -0.73
N ARG A 110 9.94 -10.03 -2.00
CA ARG A 110 11.29 -9.70 -2.49
C ARG A 110 11.82 -8.39 -1.89
N TYR A 111 10.99 -7.36 -1.83
CA TYR A 111 11.40 -6.01 -1.41
C TYR A 111 10.99 -5.65 0.02
N LYS A 112 10.29 -6.54 0.72
CA LYS A 112 9.86 -6.39 2.12
C LYS A 112 9.04 -5.11 2.37
N PHE A 113 8.21 -4.71 1.43
CA PHE A 113 7.34 -3.56 1.62
C PHE A 113 6.28 -3.85 2.70
N ASN A 114 5.90 -2.81 3.45
CA ASN A 114 4.88 -2.90 4.48
C ASN A 114 3.50 -2.60 3.86
N PHE A 115 2.63 -3.61 3.82
CA PHE A 115 1.33 -3.49 3.15
C PHE A 115 0.24 -3.08 4.12
N GLY A 116 -0.19 -1.83 3.96
CA GLY A 116 -1.45 -1.36 4.54
C GLY A 116 -2.22 -0.39 3.65
N PHE A 117 -1.81 -0.27 2.38
CA PHE A 117 -2.55 0.47 1.36
C PHE A 117 -3.44 -0.44 0.52
N GLU A 118 -4.50 0.13 -0.05
CA GLU A 118 -5.45 -0.63 -0.87
C GLU A 118 -5.00 -0.67 -2.33
N VAL A 119 -5.19 -1.79 -3.02
CA VAL A 119 -4.91 -1.90 -4.46
C VAL A 119 -6.22 -2.10 -5.22
N TYR A 120 -6.46 -1.22 -6.17
CA TYR A 120 -7.62 -1.26 -7.06
C TYR A 120 -7.17 -1.62 -8.47
N LEU A 121 -7.82 -2.62 -9.09
CA LEU A 121 -7.59 -2.95 -10.50
C LEU A 121 -8.43 -2.06 -11.40
N ASP A 122 -7.83 -1.51 -12.45
CA ASP A 122 -8.47 -0.62 -13.43
C ASP A 122 -8.44 -1.24 -14.84
N LYS A 123 -9.03 -2.43 -15.00
CA LYS A 123 -9.09 -3.21 -16.25
C LYS A 123 -9.64 -2.43 -17.48
N ASN A 124 -10.53 -1.47 -17.25
CA ASN A 124 -11.24 -0.72 -18.29
C ASN A 124 -10.86 0.77 -18.32
N ASN A 125 -9.79 1.16 -17.62
CA ASN A 125 -9.39 2.55 -17.40
C ASN A 125 -10.53 3.42 -16.80
N LYS A 126 -11.47 2.84 -16.05
CA LYS A 126 -12.61 3.57 -15.47
C LYS A 126 -12.14 4.59 -14.44
N PHE A 127 -11.23 4.20 -13.55
CA PHE A 127 -10.62 5.12 -12.59
C PHE A 127 -9.74 6.15 -13.31
N ALA A 128 -8.87 5.72 -14.23
CA ALA A 128 -8.01 6.63 -14.98
C ALA A 128 -8.83 7.72 -15.72
N LYS A 129 -9.94 7.35 -16.36
CA LYS A 129 -10.88 8.30 -17.00
C LYS A 129 -11.53 9.24 -15.97
N LYS A 130 -12.04 8.70 -14.86
CA LYS A 130 -12.66 9.50 -13.78
C LYS A 130 -11.71 10.58 -13.24
N PHE A 131 -10.43 10.26 -13.11
CA PHE A 131 -9.40 11.16 -12.58
C PHE A 131 -8.65 11.96 -13.66
N ARG A 132 -9.05 11.83 -14.94
CA ARG A 132 -8.39 12.45 -16.09
C ARG A 132 -6.88 12.18 -16.09
N ILE A 133 -6.52 10.91 -15.92
CA ILE A 133 -5.14 10.41 -15.93
C ILE A 133 -4.83 9.88 -17.32
N ARG A 134 -3.89 10.53 -18.02
CA ARG A 134 -3.45 10.15 -19.37
C ARG A 134 -2.11 9.43 -19.40
N GLN A 135 -1.25 9.71 -18.42
CA GLN A 135 0.08 9.10 -18.30
C GLN A 135 0.21 8.46 -16.93
N LYS A 136 0.96 7.37 -16.86
CA LYS A 136 1.22 6.62 -15.64
C LYS A 136 2.74 6.42 -15.54
N PRO A 137 3.36 6.49 -14.35
CA PRO A 137 2.70 6.70 -13.06
C PRO A 137 2.21 8.15 -12.85
N THR A 138 1.15 8.32 -12.06
CA THR A 138 0.65 9.64 -11.64
C THR A 138 0.22 9.58 -10.18
N VAL A 139 0.66 10.54 -9.38
CA VAL A 139 0.22 10.72 -7.99
C VAL A 139 -0.94 11.70 -7.95
N VAL A 140 -1.97 11.39 -7.16
CA VAL A 140 -3.15 12.22 -6.94
C VAL A 140 -3.40 12.35 -5.45
N LEU A 141 -3.52 13.59 -4.98
CA LEU A 141 -3.95 13.91 -3.62
C LEU A 141 -5.40 14.40 -3.67
N MET A 142 -6.25 13.81 -2.82
CA MET A 142 -7.67 14.13 -2.72
C MET A 142 -8.06 14.51 -1.31
N LYS A 143 -8.94 15.49 -1.19
CA LYS A 143 -9.60 15.89 0.05
C LYS A 143 -11.03 16.27 -0.24
N ASN A 144 -11.98 15.88 0.61
CA ASN A 144 -13.41 16.18 0.46
C ASN A 144 -13.96 15.78 -0.92
N ASN A 145 -13.58 14.58 -1.40
CA ASN A 145 -13.92 14.06 -2.74
C ASN A 145 -13.46 14.93 -3.93
N LYS A 146 -12.59 15.92 -3.72
CA LYS A 146 -12.00 16.75 -4.77
C LYS A 146 -10.50 16.50 -4.89
N VAL A 147 -10.00 16.47 -6.12
CA VAL A 147 -8.56 16.43 -6.40
C VAL A 147 -7.96 17.77 -6.02
N GLN A 148 -6.98 17.76 -5.12
CA GLN A 148 -6.25 18.95 -4.66
C GLN A 148 -4.92 19.11 -5.41
N TYR A 149 -4.25 17.98 -5.67
CA TYR A 149 -2.96 17.96 -6.34
C TYR A 149 -2.85 16.74 -7.24
N LYS A 150 -2.14 16.88 -8.36
CA LYS A 150 -1.85 15.82 -9.32
C LYS A 150 -0.51 16.06 -9.97
N THR A 151 0.36 15.05 -10.01
CA THR A 151 1.66 15.15 -10.70
C THR A 151 2.09 13.82 -11.31
N GLN A 152 2.84 13.93 -12.40
CA GLN A 152 3.56 12.83 -13.05
C GLN A 152 5.02 12.76 -12.61
N ASP A 153 5.49 13.73 -11.80
CA ASP A 153 6.82 13.69 -11.23
C ASP A 153 6.90 12.63 -10.14
N PHE A 154 7.18 11.43 -10.61
CA PHE A 154 7.27 10.25 -9.82
C PHE A 154 8.64 10.08 -9.17
N LYS A 155 9.63 10.89 -9.58
CA LYS A 155 10.98 10.92 -9.00
C LYS A 155 11.12 11.95 -7.88
N PHE A 156 10.13 12.80 -7.68
CA PHE A 156 10.05 13.73 -6.56
C PHE A 156 10.28 13.02 -5.21
N GLN A 157 11.00 13.67 -4.29
CA GLN A 157 11.28 13.11 -2.97
C GLN A 157 10.08 13.28 -2.03
N TRP A 158 9.04 12.46 -2.26
CA TRP A 158 7.76 12.52 -1.54
C TRP A 158 7.85 12.41 -0.01
N PHE A 159 8.91 11.82 0.51
CA PHE A 159 9.15 11.65 1.94
C PHE A 159 10.39 12.40 2.45
N GLY A 160 10.92 13.31 1.62
CA GLY A 160 11.77 14.39 2.10
C GLY A 160 10.93 15.50 2.73
N VAL A 161 11.59 16.50 3.31
CA VAL A 161 10.94 17.64 3.98
C VAL A 161 9.91 18.32 3.06
N ASP A 162 10.28 18.58 1.81
CA ASP A 162 9.40 19.24 0.84
C ASP A 162 8.19 18.39 0.47
N GLY A 163 8.37 17.08 0.33
CA GLY A 163 7.27 16.17 0.02
C GLY A 163 6.26 16.02 1.14
N ILE A 164 6.74 15.90 2.39
CA ILE A 164 5.88 15.89 3.58
C ILE A 164 5.12 17.21 3.70
N LYS A 165 5.80 18.35 3.51
CA LYS A 165 5.17 19.67 3.53
C LYS A 165 4.07 19.79 2.46
N LEU A 166 4.35 19.36 1.24
CA LEU A 166 3.37 19.38 0.14
C LEU A 166 2.14 18.53 0.47
N ILE A 167 2.34 17.31 0.97
CA ILE A 167 1.24 16.43 1.39
C ILE A 167 0.40 17.11 2.48
N ASN A 168 1.05 17.69 3.49
CA ASN A 168 0.38 18.36 4.60
C ASN A 168 -0.41 19.58 4.13
N GLU A 169 0.13 20.38 3.21
CA GLU A 169 -0.54 21.55 2.66
C GLU A 169 -1.82 21.16 1.91
N TYR A 170 -1.73 20.21 0.97
CA TYR A 170 -2.86 19.83 0.13
C TYR A 170 -3.89 18.95 0.84
N LEU A 171 -3.49 18.17 1.85
CA LEU A 171 -4.40 17.31 2.60
C LEU A 171 -4.84 17.93 3.94
N GLY A 172 -4.18 19.00 4.39
CA GLY A 172 -4.41 19.68 5.67
C GLY A 172 -4.22 18.75 6.86
N ILE A 173 -3.08 18.06 6.92
CA ILE A 173 -2.70 17.15 8.01
C ILE A 173 -1.67 17.86 8.88
N ALA A 174 -1.87 17.87 10.19
CA ALA A 174 -0.85 18.28 11.14
C ALA A 174 0.04 17.07 11.42
N VAL A 175 1.17 16.96 10.74
CA VAL A 175 2.21 16.00 11.15
C VAL A 175 2.96 16.64 12.31
N GLY A 176 2.91 16.01 13.48
CA GLY A 176 3.86 16.32 14.55
C GLY A 176 5.23 15.84 14.13
N LEU A 177 6.03 16.74 13.55
CA LEU A 177 7.46 16.54 13.34
C LEU A 177 8.22 16.71 14.66
#